data_AF-A0A3N5X1K9-F1
#
_entry.id   AF-A0A3N5X1K9-F1
#
_cell.length_a   1.000
_cell.length_b   1.000
_cell.length_c   1.000
_cell.angle_alpha   90.00
_cell.angle_beta   90.00
_cell.angle_gamma   90.00
#
_symmetry.space_group_name_H-M   'P 1'
#
loop_
_entity.id
_entity.type
_entity.pdbx_description
1 polymer ?
#
loop_
_entity_poly.entity_id
_entity_poly.type
_entity_poly.pdbx_seq_one_letter_code
_entity_poly.pdbx_strand_id
1 'polypeptide(L)' 'MAAAEEKLNEIVRRIIEVAQPLRIVLFGSAARGAATSRSDLDILM' A
#
# COMPACT_ATOMS: atom_id res chain seq x y z
N MET A 1 -11.88 -8.68 -5.83
CA MET A 1 -10.62 -8.25 -5.19
C MET A 1 -9.59 -7.68 -6.18
N ALA A 2 -9.94 -7.34 -7.43
CA ALA A 2 -9.00 -6.72 -8.38
C ALA A 2 -8.75 -5.22 -8.13
N ALA A 3 -9.79 -4.46 -7.76
CA ALA A 3 -9.70 -3.00 -7.60
C ALA A 3 -8.82 -2.55 -6.40
N ALA A 4 -8.68 -3.38 -5.36
CA ALA A 4 -7.83 -3.06 -4.21
C ALA A 4 -6.34 -3.25 -4.54
N GLU A 5 -6.03 -4.29 -5.30
CA GLU A 5 -4.68 -4.60 -5.78
C GLU A 5 -4.19 -3.57 -6.80
N GLU A 6 -5.08 -3.11 -7.69
CA GLU A 6 -4.79 -2.04 -8.64
C GLU A 6 -4.40 -0.72 -7.95
N LYS A 7 -5.15 -0.34 -6.90
CA LYS A 7 -4.82 0.84 -6.09
C LYS A 7 -3.49 0.70 -5.35
N LEU A 8 -3.20 -0.48 -4.81
CA LEU A 8 -1.92 -0.72 -4.12
C LEU A 8 -0.74 -0.60 -5.10
N ASN A 9 -0.88 -1.16 -6.31
CA ASN A 9 0.14 -1.05 -7.35
C ASN A 9 0.37 0.40 -7.78
N GLU A 10 -0.70 1.20 -7.88
CA GLU A 10 -0.58 2.63 -8.18
C GLU A 10 0.16 3.39 -7.07
N ILE A 11 -0.14 3.12 -5.81
CA ILE A 11 0.54 3.74 -4.66
C ILE A 11 2.03 3.39 -4.68
N VAL A 12 2.37 2.11 -4.87
CA VAL A 12 3.76 1.64 -4.97
C VAL A 12 4.49 2.33 -6.12
N ARG A 13 3.86 2.42 -7.30
CA ARG A 13 4.43 3.11 -8.46
C ARG A 13 4.75 4.57 -8.14
N ARG A 14 3.80 5.32 -7.56
CA ARG A 14 3.98 6.74 -7.20
C ARG A 14 5.08 6.94 -6.15
N ILE A 15 5.18 6.04 -5.17
CA ILE A 15 6.24 6.08 -4.15
C ILE A 15 7.62 5.92 -4.81
N ILE A 16 7.76 4.93 -5.71
CA ILE A 16 9.02 4.69 -6.42
C ILE A 16 9.40 5.91 -7.25
N GLU A 17 8.46 6.49 -7.99
CA GLU A 17 8.70 7.66 -8.85
C GLU A 17 9.25 8.87 -8.10
N VAL A 18 8.85 9.08 -6.84
CA VAL A 18 9.22 10.28 -6.08
C VAL A 18 10.39 10.03 -5.11
N ALA A 19 10.45 8.86 -4.48
CA ALA A 19 11.33 8.61 -3.33
C ALA A 19 12.40 7.54 -3.57
N GLN A 20 12.28 6.70 -4.61
CA GLN A 20 13.23 5.61 -4.92
C GLN A 20 13.67 4.80 -3.67
N PRO A 21 12.74 4.30 -2.84
CA PRO A 21 13.12 3.65 -1.59
C PRO A 21 13.79 2.30 -1.84
N LEU A 22 14.66 1.89 -0.91
CA LEU A 22 15.30 0.56 -0.96
C LEU A 22 14.30 -0.57 -0.70
N ARG A 23 13.23 -0.29 0.04
CA ARG A 23 12.17 -1.24 0.38
C ARG A 23 10.87 -0.50 0.68
N ILE A 24 9.75 -1.14 0.37
CA ILE A 24 8.42 -0.70 0.78
C ILE A 24 7.78 -1.84 1.55
N VAL A 25 7.28 -1.57 2.76
CA VAL A 25 6.63 -2.57 3.62
C VAL A 25 5.21 -2.12 3.93
N LEU A 26 4.22 -2.93 3.53
CA LEU A 26 2.82 -2.77 3.93
C LEU A 26 2.65 -3.42 5.32
N PHE A 27 2.09 -2.68 6.27
CA PHE A 27 1.76 -3.21 7.59
C PHE A 27 0.33 -2.82 7.99
N GLY A 28 -0.02 -3.02 9.25
CA GLY A 28 -1.32 -2.61 9.77
C GLY A 28 -2.49 -3.46 9.30
N SER A 29 -3.67 -2.83 9.23
CA SER A 29 -4.95 -3.54 9.03
C SER A 29 -5.06 -4.22 7.66
N ALA A 30 -4.54 -3.59 6.61
CA ALA A 30 -4.53 -4.13 5.25
C ALA A 30 -3.64 -5.36 5.12
N ALA A 31 -2.45 -5.37 5.73
CA ALA A 31 -1.55 -6.52 5.75
C ALA A 31 -2.15 -7.73 6.50
N ARG A 32 -2.98 -7.47 7.52
CA ARG A 32 -3.65 -8.51 8.33
C ARG A 32 -4.97 -9.01 7.74
N GLY A 33 -5.42 -8.48 6.60
CA GLY A 33 -6.73 -8.81 6.03
C GLY A 33 -7.91 -8.27 6.83
N ALA A 34 -7.69 -7.30 7.73
CA ALA A 34 -8.69 -6.69 8.59
C ALA A 34 -9.11 -5.28 8.13
N ALA A 35 -8.63 -4.84 6.95
CA ALA A 35 -8.98 -3.54 6.39
C ALA A 35 -10.46 -3.48 5.98
N THR A 36 -11.08 -2.34 6.25
CA THR A 36 -12.45 -2.01 5.87
C THR A 36 -12.45 -0.94 4.78
N SER A 37 -13.62 -0.59 4.24
CA SER A 37 -13.76 0.49 3.26
C SER A 37 -13.36 1.88 3.77
N ARG A 38 -13.18 2.05 5.09
CA ARG A 38 -12.71 3.30 5.73
C ARG A 38 -11.26 3.21 6.22
N SER A 39 -10.61 2.06 6.07
CA SER A 39 -9.23 1.89 6.52
C SER A 39 -8.28 2.62 5.59
N ASP A 40 -7.25 3.21 6.17
CA ASP A 40 -6.06 3.71 5.50
C ASP A 40 -5.08 2.57 5.17
N LEU A 41 -3.94 2.95 4.56
CA LEU A 41 -2.83 2.05 4.25
C LEU A 41 -1.59 2.50 5.01
N ASP A 42 -1.07 1.60 5.84
CA ASP A 42 0.14 1.83 6.61
C ASP A 42 1.37 1.34 5.84
N ILE A 43 2.27 2.26 5.48
CA ILE A 43 3.47 1.96 4.68
C ILE A 43 4.72 2.48 5.38
N LEU A 44 5.77 1.65 5.42
CA LEU A 44 7.12 2.02 5.83
C LEU A 44 8.05 2.00 4.61
N MET A 45 8.89 3.02 4.48
CA MET A 45 9.88 3.19 3.41
C MET A 45 11.28 3.30 4.01
#